data_AF-A0A7J2KUY1-F1
#
_entry.id   AF-A0A7J2KUY1-F1
#
_cell.length_a   1.000
_cell.length_b   1.000
_cell.length_c   1.000
_cell.angle_alpha   90.00
_cell.angle_beta   90.00
_cell.angle_gamma   90.00
#
_symmetry.space_group_name_H-M   'P 1'
#
loop_
_entity.id
_entity.type
_entity.pdbx_description
1 polymer ?
#
loop_
_entity_poly.entity_id
_entity_poly.type
_entity_poly.pdbx_seq_one_letter_code
_entity_poly.pdbx_strand_id
1 'polypeptide(L)' 'MISGLCHICGKPAKFTCALCGKPVCEKHLSPGGICMTCFQGKKI' A
#
# COMPACT_ATOMS: atom_id res chain seq x y z
N MET A 1 3.23 -9.89 12.22
CA MET A 1 3.03 -10.69 10.99
C MET A 1 3.37 -9.82 9.80
N ILE A 2 4.17 -10.34 8.87
CA ILE A 2 4.53 -9.64 7.63
C ILE A 2 3.42 -10.02 6.63
N SER A 3 2.66 -9.05 6.13
CA SER A 3 1.49 -9.32 5.27
C SER A 3 1.89 -9.70 3.82
N GLY A 4 3.18 -9.69 3.50
CA GLY A 4 3.73 -10.03 2.19
C GLY A 4 4.83 -9.08 1.74
N LEU A 5 5.03 -8.94 0.43
CA LEU A 5 5.91 -7.94 -0.17
C LEU A 5 5.09 -6.77 -0.71
N CYS A 6 5.64 -5.57 -0.61
CA CYS A 6 5.04 -4.34 -1.11
C CYS A 6 4.86 -4.46 -2.61
N HIS A 7 3.62 -4.33 -3.08
CA HIS A 7 3.31 -4.40 -4.50
C HIS A 7 4.02 -3.32 -5.34
N ILE A 8 4.45 -2.21 -4.72
CA ILE A 8 5.06 -1.07 -5.40
C ILE A 8 6.58 -1.22 -5.56
N CYS A 9 7.27 -1.76 -4.54
CA CYS A 9 8.74 -1.79 -4.52
C CYS A 9 9.35 -3.14 -4.14
N GLY A 10 8.53 -4.17 -3.90
CA GLY A 10 8.99 -5.52 -3.53
C GLY A 10 9.58 -5.68 -2.13
N LYS A 11 9.65 -4.61 -1.31
CA LYS A 11 10.14 -4.67 0.08
C LYS A 11 9.11 -5.30 1.03
N PRO A 12 9.49 -5.88 2.18
CA PRO A 12 8.54 -6.44 3.13
C PRO A 12 7.45 -5.44 3.52
N ALA A 13 6.20 -5.83 3.26
CA ALA A 13 5.00 -5.07 3.60
C ALA A 13 4.53 -5.44 5.00
N LYS A 14 4.33 -4.40 5.80
CA LYS A 14 3.71 -4.52 7.14
C LYS A 14 2.26 -4.07 7.13
N PHE A 15 1.82 -3.42 6.06
CA PHE A 15 0.50 -2.81 5.95
C PHE A 15 -0.20 -3.29 4.69
N THR A 16 -1.52 -3.12 4.68
CA THR A 16 -2.37 -3.47 3.55
C THR A 16 -3.21 -2.25 3.21
N CYS A 17 -3.31 -1.91 1.93
CA CYS A 17 -4.15 -0.81 1.48
C CYS A 17 -5.62 -1.13 1.76
N ALA A 18 -6.32 -0.24 2.48
CA ALA A 18 -7.75 -0.41 2.76
C ALA A 18 -8.63 -0.33 1.50
N LEU A 19 -8.13 0.30 0.43
CA LEU A 19 -8.92 0.56 -0.79
C LEU A 19 -8.79 -0.56 -1.83
N CYS A 20 -7.59 -1.10 -2.04
CA CYS A 20 -7.33 -2.14 -3.04
C CYS A 20 -6.93 -3.50 -2.44
N GLY A 21 -6.77 -3.59 -1.11
CA GLY A 21 -6.39 -4.83 -0.43
C GLY A 21 -4.95 -5.29 -0.68
N LYS A 22 -4.13 -4.51 -1.41
CA LYS A 22 -2.75 -4.90 -1.74
C LYS A 22 -1.78 -4.63 -0.58
N PRO A 23 -0.78 -5.53 -0.35
CA PRO A 23 0.27 -5.32 0.65
C PRO A 23 1.22 -4.19 0.24
N VAL A 24 1.52 -3.31 1.20
CA VAL A 24 2.24 -2.04 1.02
C VAL A 24 3.19 -1.81 2.21
N CYS A 25 4.37 -1.28 1.93
CA CYS A 25 5.31 -0.89 2.99
C CYS A 25 5.02 0.52 3.51
N GLU A 26 5.44 0.83 4.74
CA GLU A 26 5.24 2.14 5.40
C GLU A 26 5.56 3.35 4.52
N LYS A 27 6.61 3.26 3.69
CA LYS A 27 7.01 4.34 2.77
C LYS A 27 6.00 4.64 1.67
N HIS A 28 5.23 3.65 1.25
CA HIS A 28 4.24 3.79 0.18
C HIS A 28 2.80 3.72 0.71
N LEU A 29 2.62 3.74 2.03
CA LEU A 29 1.33 3.86 2.67
C LEU A 29 1.09 5.33 3.02
N SER A 30 -0.01 5.90 2.55
CA SER A 30 -0.50 7.20 2.99
C SER A 30 -0.98 7.11 4.45
N PRO A 31 -0.91 8.19 5.25
CA PRO A 31 -1.43 8.22 6.61
C PRO A 31 -2.90 7.78 6.75
N GLY A 32 -3.69 7.84 5.67
CA GLY A 32 -5.06 7.30 5.63
C GLY A 32 -5.18 5.78 5.46
N GLY A 33 -4.08 5.02 5.50
CA GLY A 33 -4.11 3.56 5.31
C GLY A 33 -4.32 3.13 3.86
N ILE A 34 -4.06 4.03 2.91
CA ILE A 34 -4.26 3.83 1.47
C ILE A 34 -2.88 3.86 0.79
N CYS A 35 -2.61 2.97 -0.16
CA CYS A 35 -1.34 2.99 -0.89
C CYS A 35 -1.19 4.25 -1.73
N MET A 36 0.04 4.68 -1.97
CA MET A 36 0.33 5.84 -2.81
C MET A 36 -0.26 5.74 -4.22
N THR A 37 -0.36 4.53 -4.78
CA THR A 37 -1.00 4.30 -6.09
C THR A 37 -2.50 4.59 -6.07
N CYS A 38 -3.22 4.18 -5.02
CA CYS A 38 -4.63 4.52 -4.85
C CYS A 38 -4.83 5.97 -4.40
N PHE A 39 -3.89 6.51 -3.63
CA PHE A 39 -3.92 7.90 -3.16
C PHE A 39 -3.66 8.90 -4.29
N GLN A 40 -2.70 8.62 -5.18
CA GLN A 40 -2.47 9.37 -6.42
C GLN A 40 -3.44 8.96 -7.55
N GLY A 41 -4.15 7.85 -7.36
CA GLY A 41 -5.11 7.29 -8.31
C GLY A 41 -6.29 8.23 -8.47
N LYS A 42 -6.18 9.12 -9.46
CA LYS A 42 -7.27 9.83 -10.11
C LYS A 42 -8.51 8.91 -10.21
N LYS A 43 -9.64 9.48 -9.82
CA LYS A 43 -10.97 9.19 -10.36
C LYS A 43 -10.84 8.68 -11.81
N ILE A 44 -11.20 7.42 -12.03
CA ILE A 44 -11.97 7.07 -13.23
C ILE A 44 -13.41 7.53 -12.97
#